data_AF-A0A8H7VVY9-F1
#
_entry.id   AF-A0A8H7VVY9-F1
#
_cell.length_a   1.000
_cell.length_b   1.000
_cell.length_c   1.000
_cell.angle_alpha   90.00
_cell.angle_beta   90.00
_cell.angle_gamma   90.00
#
_symmetry.space_group_name_H-M   'P 1'
#
loop_
_entity.id
_entity.type
_entity.pdbx_description
1 polymer ?
#
loop_
_entity_poly.entity_id
_entity_poly.type
_entity_poly.pdbx_seq_one_letter_code
_entity_poly.pdbx_strand_id
1 'polypeptide(L)'
;MQTTFFQDQTKLYDINREDEWFMSQEYDIFASVTDYYEKIIDTTFNSESEDLLLSLIHLPKGCKNRVLNAQAQLLGLESLTEKQLLNMPTLIGKHVQAMNSKVYLAVENIITLHWHTIWNPRLLTHGDEQEELIMSFLSSFNGIVAKKIIEEIDNYEMLEMIKMDLLNTSLLNQAPTTGSDMDVVSSTFNWIKNYALDLFRTPNVQYTSSDLEVDFLRSHLSELRTNLLMELHVQFMNFFVMVQSDILEQLSAYYD
;
A
#
# COMPACT_ATOMS: atom_id res chain seq x y z
N MET A 1 -7.77 27.72 20.85
CA MET A 1 -8.16 27.66 19.43
C MET A 1 -8.07 26.18 19.05
N GLN A 2 -9.20 25.49 19.18
CA GLN A 2 -9.33 24.03 19.14
C GLN A 2 -9.83 23.59 17.77
N THR A 3 -9.25 22.49 17.31
CA THR A 3 -9.62 21.56 16.23
C THR A 3 -11.07 21.62 15.72
N THR A 4 -11.24 22.13 14.51
CA THR A 4 -12.40 21.87 13.63
C THR A 4 -11.87 21.31 12.31
N PHE A 5 -11.67 19.99 12.26
CA PHE A 5 -11.41 19.27 11.01
C PHE A 5 -12.03 17.86 10.96
N PHE A 6 -12.90 17.52 11.91
CA PHE A 6 -13.46 16.16 12.07
C PHE A 6 -14.99 16.07 11.89
N GLN A 7 -15.60 16.98 11.11
CA GLN A 7 -17.06 17.10 11.13
C GLN A 7 -17.77 17.26 9.78
N ASP A 8 -17.19 16.75 8.68
CA ASP A 8 -17.87 16.82 7.37
C ASP A 8 -17.71 15.58 6.48
N GLN A 9 -17.85 14.38 7.08
CA GLN A 9 -18.08 13.14 6.32
C GLN A 9 -19.24 12.27 6.83
N THR A 10 -20.18 12.83 7.60
CA THR A 10 -21.55 12.29 7.60
C THR A 10 -22.26 12.79 6.35
N LYS A 11 -21.81 12.34 5.17
CA LYS A 11 -22.69 12.34 4.01
C LYS A 11 -23.74 11.28 4.27
N LEU A 12 -24.99 11.72 4.40
CA LEU A 12 -26.16 10.87 4.29
C LEU A 12 -25.96 9.94 3.08
N TYR A 13 -25.83 8.64 3.37
CA TYR A 13 -26.11 7.59 2.41
C TYR A 13 -27.62 7.59 2.16
N ASP A 14 -28.06 8.51 1.32
CA ASP A 14 -29.31 8.37 0.58
C ASP A 14 -28.94 7.71 -0.76
N ILE A 15 -28.52 6.44 -0.67
CA ILE A 15 -28.38 5.55 -1.83
C ILE A 15 -29.66 4.73 -1.89
N ASN A 16 -30.32 4.84 -3.03
CA ASN A 16 -31.56 4.18 -3.37
C ASN A 16 -31.60 2.70 -2.92
N ARG A 17 -32.71 2.34 -2.29
CA ARG A 17 -33.26 0.99 -2.18
C ARG A 17 -33.15 0.25 -3.51
N GLU A 18 -32.26 -0.75 -3.61
CA GLU A 18 -32.45 -1.92 -4.49
C GLU A 18 -31.58 -3.15 -4.13
N ASP A 19 -30.66 -3.07 -3.16
CA ASP A 19 -29.78 -4.19 -2.78
C ASP A 19 -29.76 -4.45 -1.25
N GLU A 20 -30.71 -5.24 -0.73
CA GLU A 20 -30.58 -5.89 0.58
C GLU A 20 -29.55 -7.05 0.45
N TRP A 21 -28.26 -6.74 0.37
CA TRP A 21 -27.19 -7.73 0.11
C TRP A 21 -26.62 -8.44 1.33
N PHE A 22 -26.92 -7.97 2.55
CA PHE A 22 -26.41 -8.56 3.79
C PHE A 22 -27.51 -8.69 4.85
N MET A 23 -27.59 -9.84 5.52
CA MET A 23 -28.18 -9.89 6.86
C MET A 23 -27.31 -9.02 7.79
N SER A 24 -27.88 -8.29 8.75
CA SER A 24 -27.10 -7.36 9.60
C SER A 24 -25.89 -8.03 10.27
N GLN A 25 -26.05 -9.30 10.66
CA GLN A 25 -25.00 -10.16 11.25
C GLN A 25 -23.86 -10.48 10.27
N GLU A 26 -24.18 -10.73 9.00
CA GLU A 26 -23.19 -10.95 7.94
C GLU A 26 -22.39 -9.68 7.67
N TYR A 27 -23.05 -8.52 7.70
CA TYR A 27 -22.41 -7.23 7.50
C TYR A 27 -21.36 -6.92 8.58
N ASP A 28 -21.64 -7.22 9.84
CA ASP A 28 -20.69 -6.98 10.95
C ASP A 28 -19.40 -7.81 10.77
N ILE A 29 -19.52 -9.06 10.29
CA ILE A 29 -18.36 -9.92 10.00
C ILE A 29 -17.64 -9.39 8.76
N PHE A 30 -18.37 -9.00 7.71
CA PHE A 30 -17.81 -8.40 6.51
C PHE A 30 -16.98 -7.15 6.83
N ALA A 31 -17.51 -6.25 7.66
CA ALA A 31 -16.81 -5.04 8.09
C ALA A 31 -15.54 -5.39 8.87
N SER A 32 -15.62 -6.30 9.83
CA SER A 32 -14.47 -6.74 10.64
C SER A 32 -13.37 -7.40 9.80
N VAL A 33 -13.76 -8.18 8.78
CA VAL A 33 -12.83 -8.77 7.80
C VAL A 33 -12.16 -7.69 6.94
N THR A 34 -12.92 -6.68 6.53
CA THR A 34 -12.42 -5.55 5.71
C THR A 34 -11.40 -4.72 6.49
N ASP A 35 -11.76 -4.29 7.69
CA ASP A 35 -10.89 -3.53 8.60
C ASP A 35 -9.57 -4.27 8.88
N TYR A 36 -9.64 -5.60 9.05
CA TYR A 36 -8.46 -6.43 9.26
C TYR A 36 -7.47 -6.34 8.09
N TYR A 37 -7.94 -6.54 6.85
CA TYR A 37 -7.05 -6.51 5.69
C TYR A 37 -6.52 -5.12 5.40
N GLU A 38 -7.37 -4.08 5.50
CA GLU A 38 -6.94 -2.69 5.33
C GLU A 38 -5.80 -2.35 6.30
N LYS A 39 -5.94 -2.72 7.58
CA LYS A 39 -4.94 -2.44 8.61
C LYS A 39 -3.61 -3.14 8.33
N ILE A 40 -3.62 -4.40 7.88
CA ILE A 40 -2.39 -5.13 7.54
C ILE A 40 -1.68 -4.45 6.37
N ILE A 41 -2.43 -4.10 5.34
CA ILE A 41 -1.90 -3.48 4.14
C ILE A 41 -1.31 -2.12 4.48
N ASP A 42 -2.05 -1.28 5.21
CA ASP A 42 -1.57 0.03 5.65
C ASP A 42 -0.30 -0.07 6.48
N THR A 43 -0.26 -0.97 7.46
CA THR A 43 0.90 -1.11 8.34
C THR A 43 2.13 -1.56 7.56
N THR A 44 1.96 -2.59 6.72
CA THR A 44 3.06 -3.14 5.92
C THR A 44 3.55 -2.11 4.91
N PHE A 45 2.63 -1.51 4.15
CA PHE A 45 2.98 -0.59 3.07
C PHE A 45 3.64 0.67 3.62
N ASN A 46 3.19 1.20 4.75
CA ASN A 46 3.81 2.34 5.40
C ASN A 46 5.24 2.01 5.85
N SER A 47 5.45 0.87 6.52
CA SER A 47 6.78 0.45 6.99
C SER A 47 7.77 0.31 5.83
N GLU A 48 7.41 -0.45 4.80
CA GLU A 48 8.27 -0.70 3.65
C GLU A 48 8.56 0.56 2.84
N SER A 49 7.56 1.44 2.71
CA SER A 49 7.72 2.71 2.01
C SER A 49 8.63 3.65 2.79
N GLU A 50 8.49 3.69 4.12
CA GLU A 50 9.34 4.49 5.00
C GLU A 50 10.79 4.03 4.89
N ASP A 51 11.06 2.72 4.98
CA ASP A 51 12.41 2.16 4.88
C ASP A 51 13.09 2.52 3.54
N LEU A 52 12.37 2.37 2.42
CA LEU A 52 12.88 2.77 1.11
C LEU A 52 13.16 4.28 1.06
N LEU A 53 12.22 5.12 1.47
CA LEU A 53 12.36 6.57 1.37
C LEU A 53 13.45 7.10 2.30
N LEU A 54 13.56 6.57 3.52
CA LEU A 54 14.64 6.89 4.45
C LEU A 54 15.99 6.47 3.86
N SER A 55 16.08 5.29 3.24
CA SER A 55 17.32 4.85 2.59
C SER A 55 17.76 5.83 1.50
N LEU A 56 16.82 6.31 0.66
CA LEU A 56 17.07 7.25 -0.42
C LEU A 56 17.49 8.65 0.07
N ILE A 57 16.90 9.10 1.18
CA ILE A 57 17.20 10.38 1.81
C ILE A 57 18.59 10.35 2.46
N HIS A 58 18.94 9.25 3.13
CA HIS A 58 20.18 9.12 3.88
C HIS A 58 21.37 8.62 3.03
N LEU A 59 21.18 8.41 1.72
CA LEU A 59 22.27 8.06 0.81
C LEU A 59 23.43 9.09 0.89
N PRO A 60 24.67 8.66 1.19
CA PRO A 60 25.82 9.55 1.24
C PRO A 60 26.01 10.30 -0.08
N LYS A 61 26.24 11.62 -0.03
CA LYS A 61 26.36 12.49 -1.23
C LYS A 61 27.35 11.95 -2.27
N GLY A 62 28.48 11.41 -1.82
CA GLY A 62 29.51 10.83 -2.71
C GLY A 62 29.11 9.52 -3.40
N CYS A 63 28.13 8.79 -2.86
CA CYS A 63 27.65 7.53 -3.40
C CYS A 63 26.29 7.63 -4.09
N LYS A 64 25.48 8.65 -3.78
CA LYS A 64 24.11 8.82 -4.29
C LYS A 64 24.04 8.73 -5.81
N ASN A 65 24.84 9.52 -6.53
CA ASN A 65 24.84 9.51 -8.00
C ASN A 65 25.25 8.15 -8.55
N ARG A 66 26.19 7.45 -7.91
CA ARG A 66 26.62 6.11 -8.34
C ARG A 66 25.50 5.10 -8.18
N VAL A 67 24.82 5.09 -7.04
CA VAL A 67 23.70 4.18 -6.74
C VAL A 67 22.53 4.44 -7.68
N LEU A 68 22.12 5.70 -7.84
CA LEU A 68 21.01 6.06 -8.72
C LEU A 68 21.32 5.77 -10.19
N ASN A 69 22.56 6.01 -10.65
CA ASN A 69 22.99 5.62 -11.99
C ASN A 69 22.96 4.10 -12.18
N ALA A 70 23.43 3.34 -11.19
CA ALA A 70 23.41 1.88 -11.29
C ALA A 70 21.97 1.34 -11.34
N GLN A 71 21.07 1.87 -10.52
CA GLN A 71 19.64 1.54 -10.59
C GLN A 71 19.03 1.92 -11.95
N ALA A 72 19.38 3.08 -12.50
CA ALA A 72 18.92 3.49 -13.82
C ALA A 72 19.39 2.52 -14.92
N GLN A 73 20.63 2.07 -14.86
CA GLN A 73 21.15 1.04 -15.77
C GLN A 73 20.38 -0.27 -15.66
N LEU A 74 19.98 -0.69 -14.45
CA LEU A 74 19.14 -1.88 -14.25
C LEU A 74 17.70 -1.73 -14.77
N LEU A 75 17.20 -0.49 -14.85
CA LEU A 75 15.95 -0.16 -15.55
C LEU A 75 16.12 -0.11 -17.08
N GLY A 76 17.34 -0.30 -17.60
CA GLY A 76 17.66 -0.26 -19.02
C GLY A 76 17.96 1.15 -19.55
N LEU A 77 18.35 2.09 -18.69
CA LEU A 77 18.69 3.48 -19.06
C LEU A 77 20.22 3.65 -19.10
N GLU A 78 20.78 3.91 -20.29
CA GLU A 78 22.24 3.96 -20.47
C GLU A 78 22.88 5.28 -20.00
N SER A 79 22.15 6.40 -20.08
CA SER A 79 22.64 7.69 -19.60
C SER A 79 21.52 8.60 -19.11
N LEU A 80 21.62 9.02 -17.85
CA LEU A 80 20.75 10.03 -17.27
C LEU A 80 21.50 11.35 -17.10
N THR A 81 20.82 12.45 -17.37
CA THR A 81 21.30 13.78 -17.01
C THR A 81 21.32 13.96 -15.49
N GLU A 82 22.15 14.87 -14.99
CA GLU A 82 22.21 15.19 -13.56
C GLU A 82 20.84 15.58 -13.00
N LYS A 83 20.04 16.34 -13.77
CA LYS A 83 18.68 16.73 -13.40
C LYS A 83 17.76 15.51 -13.23
N GLN A 84 17.86 14.51 -14.11
CA GLN A 84 17.05 13.28 -14.00
C GLN A 84 17.45 12.46 -12.76
N LEU A 85 18.75 12.34 -12.48
CA LEU A 85 19.24 11.66 -11.29
C LEU A 85 18.78 12.36 -10.01
N LEU A 86 18.81 13.70 -9.98
CA LEU A 86 18.32 14.49 -8.85
C LEU A 86 16.81 14.33 -8.63
N ASN A 87 16.03 14.14 -9.70
CA ASN A 87 14.59 13.95 -9.63
C ASN A 87 14.17 12.51 -9.32
N MET A 88 15.05 11.52 -9.53
CA MET A 88 14.73 10.10 -9.38
C MET A 88 14.13 9.74 -8.00
N PRO A 89 14.65 10.21 -6.85
CA PRO A 89 14.03 9.92 -5.55
C PRO A 89 12.58 10.43 -5.43
N THR A 90 12.29 11.61 -5.99
CA THR A 90 10.93 12.18 -5.99
C THR A 90 9.99 11.34 -6.86
N LEU A 91 10.46 10.86 -8.01
CA LEU A 91 9.68 9.98 -8.88
C LEU A 91 9.41 8.63 -8.22
N ILE A 92 10.41 8.06 -7.55
CA ILE A 92 10.24 6.82 -6.77
C ILE A 92 9.16 7.03 -5.71
N GLY A 93 9.26 8.07 -4.88
CA GLY A 93 8.26 8.33 -3.84
C GLY A 93 6.85 8.56 -4.39
N LYS A 94 6.72 9.24 -5.53
CA LYS A 94 5.45 9.40 -6.24
C LYS A 94 4.84 8.04 -6.61
N HIS A 95 5.64 7.15 -7.19
CA HIS A 95 5.15 5.86 -7.67
C HIS A 95 4.89 4.85 -6.55
N VAL A 96 5.67 4.88 -5.47
CA VAL A 96 5.39 4.13 -4.24
C VAL A 96 4.04 4.56 -3.66
N GLN A 97 3.82 5.87 -3.47
CA GLN A 97 2.56 6.36 -2.94
C GLN A 97 1.37 6.01 -3.85
N ALA A 98 1.52 6.18 -5.17
CA ALA A 98 0.46 5.88 -6.12
C ALA A 98 0.12 4.38 -6.18
N MET A 99 1.14 3.52 -6.10
CA MET A 99 0.94 2.06 -5.97
C MET A 99 0.17 1.74 -4.70
N ASN A 100 0.61 2.27 -3.55
CA ASN A 100 -0.01 2.01 -2.26
C ASN A 100 -1.48 2.45 -2.25
N SER A 101 -1.78 3.66 -2.75
CA SER A 101 -3.16 4.14 -2.84
C SER A 101 -4.02 3.29 -3.79
N LYS A 102 -3.46 2.82 -4.91
CA LYS A 102 -4.19 1.94 -5.84
C LYS A 102 -4.54 0.60 -5.17
N VAL A 103 -3.57 -0.01 -4.49
CA VAL A 103 -3.77 -1.28 -3.79
C VAL A 103 -4.76 -1.12 -2.65
N TYR A 104 -4.63 -0.08 -1.83
CA TYR A 104 -5.55 0.22 -0.73
C TYR A 104 -7.01 0.34 -1.22
N LEU A 105 -7.25 1.10 -2.30
CA LEU A 105 -8.59 1.21 -2.91
C LEU A 105 -9.10 -0.09 -3.53
N ALA A 106 -8.23 -1.05 -3.80
CA ALA A 106 -8.63 -2.35 -4.34
C ALA A 106 -9.09 -3.34 -3.26
N VAL A 107 -8.76 -3.13 -1.98
CA VAL A 107 -9.01 -4.08 -0.88
C VAL A 107 -10.49 -4.37 -0.72
N GLU A 108 -11.29 -3.35 -0.46
CA GLU A 108 -12.74 -3.48 -0.31
C GLU A 108 -13.38 -4.13 -1.55
N ASN A 109 -12.90 -3.76 -2.75
CA ASN A 109 -13.38 -4.33 -4.01
C ASN A 109 -13.06 -5.83 -4.12
N ILE A 110 -11.84 -6.25 -3.76
CA ILE A 110 -11.43 -7.66 -3.73
C ILE A 110 -12.30 -8.45 -2.75
N ILE A 111 -12.50 -7.91 -1.56
CA ILE A 111 -13.29 -8.54 -0.49
C ILE A 111 -14.74 -8.70 -0.97
N THR A 112 -15.36 -7.62 -1.42
CA THR A 112 -16.75 -7.60 -1.93
C THR A 112 -16.94 -8.60 -3.07
N LEU A 113 -16.03 -8.62 -4.04
CA LEU A 113 -16.12 -9.52 -5.20
C LEU A 113 -16.07 -10.99 -4.81
N HIS A 114 -15.27 -11.34 -3.80
CA HIS A 114 -15.03 -12.73 -3.41
C HIS A 114 -15.86 -13.19 -2.22
N TRP A 115 -16.52 -12.28 -1.51
CA TRP A 115 -17.27 -12.56 -0.28
C TRP A 115 -18.26 -13.72 -0.45
N HIS A 116 -19.21 -13.59 -1.37
CA HIS A 116 -20.25 -14.60 -1.60
C HIS A 116 -19.73 -15.90 -2.22
N THR A 117 -18.48 -15.94 -2.70
CA THR A 117 -17.89 -17.17 -3.22
C THR A 117 -17.51 -18.13 -2.09
N ILE A 118 -17.18 -17.59 -0.91
CA ILE A 118 -16.69 -18.38 0.23
C ILE A 118 -17.66 -18.30 1.42
N TRP A 119 -18.48 -17.26 1.52
CA TRP A 119 -19.47 -17.12 2.58
C TRP A 119 -20.40 -18.33 2.64
N ASN A 120 -20.55 -18.88 3.83
CA ASN A 120 -21.43 -19.99 4.10
C ASN A 120 -22.39 -19.61 5.23
N PRO A 121 -23.71 -19.50 4.98
CA PRO A 121 -24.68 -19.17 6.03
C PRO A 121 -24.67 -20.14 7.22
N ARG A 122 -24.15 -21.36 7.07
CA ARG A 122 -23.96 -22.31 8.19
C ARG A 122 -22.94 -21.84 9.24
N LEU A 123 -22.12 -20.84 8.91
CA LEU A 123 -21.22 -20.19 9.88
C LEU A 123 -22.01 -19.58 11.05
N LEU A 124 -23.25 -19.12 10.78
CA LEU A 124 -24.18 -18.57 11.76
C LEU A 124 -25.15 -19.63 12.31
N THR A 125 -24.77 -20.91 12.30
CA THR A 125 -25.58 -21.98 12.89
C THR A 125 -24.81 -22.69 14.00
N HIS A 126 -25.48 -22.98 15.12
CA HIS A 126 -24.87 -23.74 16.20
C HIS A 126 -24.59 -25.19 15.79
N GLY A 127 -23.36 -25.65 16.04
CA GLY A 127 -22.95 -27.04 15.87
C GLY A 127 -21.50 -27.29 16.21
N ASP A 128 -21.15 -28.55 16.43
CA ASP A 128 -19.78 -28.97 16.82
C ASP A 128 -18.73 -28.70 15.72
N GLU A 129 -19.17 -28.52 14.46
CA GLU A 129 -18.30 -28.28 13.29
C GLU A 129 -18.08 -26.78 13.00
N GLN A 130 -18.63 -25.87 13.80
CA GLN A 130 -18.63 -24.43 13.50
C GLN A 130 -17.21 -23.84 13.43
N GLU A 131 -16.34 -24.21 14.37
CA GLU A 131 -14.95 -23.75 14.40
C GLU A 131 -14.19 -24.14 13.12
N GLU A 132 -14.38 -25.38 12.64
CA GLU A 132 -13.78 -25.88 11.41
C GLU A 132 -14.30 -25.12 10.18
N LEU A 133 -15.60 -24.82 10.14
CA LEU A 133 -16.20 -24.02 9.07
C LEU A 133 -15.63 -22.60 9.02
N ILE A 134 -15.50 -21.93 10.18
CA ILE A 134 -14.92 -20.58 10.27
C ILE A 134 -13.46 -20.60 9.82
N MET A 135 -12.69 -21.58 10.29
CA MET A 135 -11.28 -21.71 9.94
C MET A 135 -11.10 -21.95 8.43
N SER A 136 -11.92 -22.83 7.86
CA SER A 136 -11.91 -23.13 6.42
C SER A 136 -12.28 -21.91 5.58
N PHE A 137 -13.33 -21.17 6.00
CA PHE A 137 -13.76 -19.93 5.38
C PHE A 137 -12.64 -18.88 5.38
N LEU A 138 -12.12 -18.53 6.56
CA LEU A 138 -11.11 -17.48 6.71
C LEU A 138 -9.79 -17.86 6.04
N SER A 139 -9.36 -19.12 6.13
CA SER A 139 -8.12 -19.56 5.48
C SER A 139 -8.24 -19.49 3.95
N SER A 140 -9.38 -19.89 3.39
CA SER A 140 -9.64 -19.78 1.96
C SER A 140 -9.69 -18.32 1.53
N PHE A 141 -10.36 -17.48 2.32
CA PHE A 141 -10.50 -16.05 2.04
C PHE A 141 -9.15 -15.33 2.10
N ASN A 142 -8.33 -15.60 3.11
CA ASN A 142 -6.98 -15.07 3.25
C ASN A 142 -6.09 -15.44 2.05
N GLY A 143 -6.19 -16.68 1.56
CA GLY A 143 -5.48 -17.10 0.34
C GLY A 143 -5.89 -16.31 -0.91
N ILE A 144 -7.19 -16.05 -1.09
CA ILE A 144 -7.70 -15.26 -2.22
C ILE A 144 -7.25 -13.80 -2.10
N VAL A 145 -7.48 -13.17 -0.95
CA VAL A 145 -7.14 -11.76 -0.72
C VAL A 145 -5.63 -11.55 -0.88
N ALA A 146 -4.79 -12.39 -0.26
CA ALA A 146 -3.34 -12.35 -0.41
C ALA A 146 -2.92 -12.40 -1.88
N LYS A 147 -3.44 -13.38 -2.64
CA LYS A 147 -3.13 -13.52 -4.06
C LYS A 147 -3.54 -12.27 -4.86
N LYS A 148 -4.74 -11.74 -4.61
CA LYS A 148 -5.28 -10.60 -5.35
C LYS A 148 -4.53 -9.30 -5.06
N ILE A 149 -4.11 -9.07 -3.82
CA ILE A 149 -3.29 -7.90 -3.48
C ILE A 149 -1.94 -7.97 -4.18
N ILE A 150 -1.29 -9.15 -4.19
CA ILE A 150 -0.01 -9.33 -4.91
C ILE A 150 -0.18 -9.08 -6.41
N GLU A 151 -1.27 -9.59 -7.01
CA GLU A 151 -1.61 -9.28 -8.41
C GLU A 151 -1.75 -7.77 -8.65
N GLU A 152 -2.37 -7.01 -7.73
CA GLU A 152 -2.50 -5.55 -7.86
C GLU A 152 -1.17 -4.80 -7.74
N ILE A 153 -0.27 -5.25 -6.85
CA ILE A 153 1.11 -4.73 -6.76
C ILE A 153 1.84 -4.94 -8.09
N ASP A 154 1.78 -6.15 -8.65
CA ASP A 154 2.45 -6.50 -9.90
C ASP A 154 1.88 -5.74 -11.09
N ASN A 155 0.55 -5.64 -11.17
CA ASN A 155 -0.17 -4.92 -12.23
C ASN A 155 0.07 -3.41 -12.24
N TYR A 156 0.63 -2.83 -11.16
CA TYR A 156 1.01 -1.41 -11.16
C TYR A 156 2.29 -1.14 -11.98
N GLU A 157 3.16 -2.14 -12.15
CA GLU A 157 4.39 -2.05 -12.94
C GLU A 157 5.31 -0.87 -12.52
N MET A 158 5.52 -0.69 -11.21
CA MET A 158 6.22 0.48 -10.63
C MET A 158 7.52 0.84 -11.34
N LEU A 159 8.34 -0.17 -11.69
CA LEU A 159 9.64 0.02 -12.32
C LEU A 159 9.53 0.63 -13.72
N GLU A 160 8.57 0.16 -14.53
CA GLU A 160 8.33 0.70 -15.87
C GLU A 160 7.74 2.11 -15.78
N MET A 161 6.86 2.36 -14.80
CA MET A 161 6.32 3.71 -14.57
C MET A 161 7.42 4.72 -14.21
N ILE A 162 8.32 4.37 -13.29
CA ILE A 162 9.49 5.21 -12.93
C ILE A 162 10.39 5.46 -14.15
N LYS A 163 10.67 4.42 -14.93
CA LYS A 163 11.47 4.51 -16.15
C LYS A 163 10.85 5.43 -17.19
N MET A 164 9.54 5.33 -17.43
CA MET A 164 8.83 6.19 -18.37
C MET A 164 8.85 7.66 -17.92
N ASP A 165 8.64 7.93 -16.63
CA ASP A 165 8.71 9.31 -16.10
C ASP A 165 10.12 9.90 -16.18
N LEU A 166 11.16 9.09 -15.95
CA LEU A 166 12.55 9.49 -16.14
C LEU A 166 12.85 9.84 -17.61
N LEU A 167 12.34 9.06 -18.56
CA LEU A 167 12.47 9.32 -20.00
C LEU A 167 11.68 10.57 -20.42
N ASN A 168 10.44 10.73 -19.95
CA ASN A 168 9.60 11.89 -20.29
C ASN A 168 10.18 13.21 -19.75
N THR A 169 10.85 13.17 -18.61
CA THR A 169 11.61 14.31 -18.07
C THR A 169 12.72 14.77 -19.04
N SER A 170 13.28 13.86 -19.86
CA SER A 170 14.27 14.23 -20.88
C SER A 170 13.66 14.99 -22.06
N LEU A 171 12.42 14.66 -22.45
CA LEU A 171 11.72 15.23 -23.60
C LEU A 171 11.19 16.64 -23.30
N LEU A 172 10.67 16.86 -22.09
CA LEU A 172 10.16 18.18 -21.65
C LEU A 172 11.27 19.23 -21.51
N ASN A 173 12.52 18.82 -21.25
CA ASN A 173 13.66 19.74 -21.21
C ASN A 173 14.17 20.16 -22.61
N GLN A 174 13.58 19.67 -23.69
CA GLN A 174 13.88 20.08 -25.07
C GLN A 174 12.81 20.99 -25.68
N ALA A 175 11.68 21.23 -25.01
CA ALA A 175 10.67 22.19 -25.46
C ALA A 175 11.02 23.62 -24.95
N PRO A 176 11.01 24.66 -25.81
CA PRO A 176 11.12 26.03 -25.34
C PRO A 176 9.88 26.35 -24.50
N THR A 177 10.11 26.81 -23.27
CA THR A 177 9.08 27.21 -22.32
C THR A 177 8.17 28.29 -22.89
N THR A 178 6.89 27.96 -23.05
CA THR A 178 5.80 28.92 -23.08
C THR A 178 4.64 28.41 -22.23
N GLY A 179 4.43 29.08 -21.10
CA GLY A 179 3.10 29.34 -20.55
C GLY A 179 2.39 28.21 -19.80
N SER A 180 2.27 28.43 -18.48
CA SER A 180 1.10 28.17 -17.63
C SER A 180 0.62 26.73 -17.35
N ASP A 181 0.31 26.54 -16.06
CA ASP A 181 -0.56 25.52 -15.45
C ASP A 181 0.06 24.18 -15.06
N MET A 182 0.65 24.13 -13.86
CA MET A 182 0.70 22.91 -13.04
C MET A 182 0.72 23.25 -11.54
N ASP A 183 -0.41 23.76 -11.03
CA ASP A 183 -0.58 24.10 -9.60
C ASP A 183 -1.38 23.06 -8.78
N VAL A 184 -1.63 21.86 -9.30
CA VAL A 184 -2.48 20.86 -8.60
C VAL A 184 -1.69 19.76 -7.85
N VAL A 185 -0.36 19.68 -8.01
CA VAL A 185 0.46 18.61 -7.41
C VAL A 185 1.26 19.10 -6.18
N SER A 186 0.98 20.29 -5.64
CA SER A 186 1.85 20.92 -4.63
C SER A 186 1.58 20.53 -3.17
N SER A 187 0.39 20.03 -2.82
CA SER A 187 0.03 19.83 -1.39
C SER A 187 0.64 18.56 -0.79
N THR A 188 0.68 17.45 -1.53
CA THR A 188 1.21 16.15 -1.06
C THR A 188 2.74 16.09 -1.09
N PHE A 189 3.41 17.04 -1.74
CA PHE A 189 4.87 17.03 -1.97
C PHE A 189 5.64 18.03 -1.11
N ASN A 190 4.95 18.88 -0.35
CA ASN A 190 5.61 19.84 0.55
C ASN A 190 6.32 19.15 1.72
N TRP A 191 5.86 17.99 2.21
CA TRP A 191 6.53 17.31 3.32
C TRP A 191 7.91 16.77 2.94
N ILE A 192 8.05 16.10 1.79
CA ILE A 192 9.36 15.63 1.27
C ILE A 192 10.28 16.81 0.96
N LYS A 193 9.76 17.89 0.37
CA LYS A 193 10.54 19.08 0.06
C LYS A 193 11.05 19.78 1.33
N ASN A 194 10.22 19.85 2.37
CA ASN A 194 10.59 20.44 3.66
C ASN A 194 11.58 19.54 4.43
N TYR A 195 11.41 18.22 4.38
CA TYR A 195 12.33 17.26 5.00
C TYR A 195 13.70 17.22 4.30
N ALA A 196 13.71 17.32 2.96
CA ALA A 196 14.92 17.45 2.18
C ALA A 196 15.67 18.75 2.50
N LEU A 197 14.96 19.87 2.72
CA LEU A 197 15.56 21.16 3.07
C LEU A 197 16.18 21.17 4.47
N ASP A 198 15.57 20.51 5.47
CA ASP A 198 16.11 20.44 6.84
C ASP A 198 17.32 19.50 7.00
N LEU A 199 17.47 18.50 6.13
CA LEU A 199 18.58 17.52 6.19
C LEU A 199 19.85 17.94 5.44
N PHE A 200 19.86 19.07 4.72
CA PHE A 200 21.11 19.62 4.16
C PHE A 200 22.07 20.16 5.24
N ARG A 201 21.73 20.00 6.53
CA ARG A 201 22.43 20.57 7.68
C ARG A 201 22.89 19.53 8.72
N THR A 202 23.38 18.36 8.31
CA THR A 202 24.08 17.42 9.21
C THR A 202 25.38 16.87 8.61
N PRO A 203 26.38 16.52 9.46
CA PRO A 203 27.76 16.35 9.05
C PRO A 203 28.09 14.94 8.54
N ASN A 204 29.15 14.88 7.73
CA ASN A 204 29.70 13.70 7.07
C ASN A 204 29.80 12.47 8.00
N VAL A 205 28.97 11.46 7.75
CA VAL A 205 29.20 10.09 8.22
C VAL A 205 29.81 9.29 7.07
N GLN A 206 31.00 8.77 7.30
CA GLN A 206 31.82 8.07 6.32
C GLN A 206 31.48 6.58 6.39
N TYR A 207 30.53 6.14 5.54
CA TYR A 207 30.22 4.72 5.38
C TYR A 207 31.14 4.09 4.32
N THR A 208 31.75 2.96 4.67
CA THR A 208 32.57 2.13 3.78
C THR A 208 31.68 1.45 2.74
N SER A 209 32.11 1.55 1.49
CA SER A 209 31.31 1.36 0.28
C SER A 209 31.19 -0.08 -0.22
N SER A 210 30.97 -1.09 0.64
CA SER A 210 30.96 -2.50 0.20
C SER A 210 29.60 -3.11 -0.12
N ASP A 211 28.47 -2.66 0.44
CA ASP A 211 27.21 -3.44 0.34
C ASP A 211 25.96 -2.61 -0.02
N LEU A 212 26.09 -1.62 -0.89
CA LEU A 212 24.90 -0.95 -1.44
C LEU A 212 24.28 -1.84 -2.52
N GLU A 213 23.16 -2.50 -2.20
CA GLU A 213 22.38 -3.30 -3.13
C GLU A 213 22.12 -2.53 -4.42
N VAL A 214 22.61 -3.08 -5.52
CA VAL A 214 22.63 -2.41 -6.81
C VAL A 214 21.24 -2.37 -7.46
N ASP A 215 20.26 -3.13 -6.93
CA ASP A 215 18.87 -3.23 -7.42
C ASP A 215 17.81 -2.98 -6.32
N PHE A 216 17.96 -1.88 -5.58
CA PHE A 216 17.12 -1.59 -4.42
C PHE A 216 15.63 -1.46 -4.75
N LEU A 217 15.24 -1.06 -5.98
CA LEU A 217 13.82 -0.97 -6.34
C LEU A 217 13.18 -2.35 -6.52
N ARG A 218 13.89 -3.31 -7.13
CA ARG A 218 13.39 -4.69 -7.20
C ARG A 218 13.42 -5.34 -5.82
N SER A 219 14.45 -5.06 -5.03
CA SER A 219 14.58 -5.52 -3.64
C SER A 219 13.35 -5.08 -2.82
N HIS A 220 13.05 -3.78 -2.82
CA HIS A 220 11.87 -3.23 -2.14
C HIS A 220 10.56 -3.87 -2.57
N LEU A 221 10.33 -4.07 -3.88
CA LEU A 221 9.11 -4.75 -4.33
C LEU A 221 9.08 -6.22 -3.88
N SER A 222 10.22 -6.89 -3.79
CA SER A 222 10.30 -8.26 -3.26
C SER A 222 10.01 -8.29 -1.78
N GLU A 223 10.63 -7.40 -1.00
CA GLU A 223 10.44 -7.25 0.44
C GLU A 223 8.99 -6.93 0.78
N LEU A 224 8.38 -5.96 0.07
CA LEU A 224 6.97 -5.61 0.22
C LEU A 224 6.04 -6.82 0.06
N ARG A 225 6.25 -7.63 -0.99
CA ARG A 225 5.45 -8.85 -1.22
C ARG A 225 5.67 -9.87 -0.12
N THR A 226 6.92 -10.13 0.24
CA THR A 226 7.27 -11.12 1.26
C THR A 226 6.73 -10.73 2.62
N ASN A 227 6.92 -9.47 3.03
CA ASN A 227 6.48 -8.96 4.33
C ASN A 227 4.96 -8.89 4.41
N LEU A 228 4.27 -8.52 3.33
CA LEU A 228 2.81 -8.59 3.28
C LEU A 228 2.30 -10.02 3.49
N LEU A 229 2.86 -11.00 2.76
CA LEU A 229 2.45 -12.40 2.90
C LEU A 229 2.76 -12.94 4.30
N MET A 230 3.88 -12.51 4.88
CA MET A 230 4.24 -12.87 6.26
C MET A 230 3.28 -12.26 7.27
N GLU A 231 2.94 -10.98 7.18
CA GLU A 231 1.98 -10.34 8.09
C GLU A 231 0.59 -10.96 7.96
N LEU A 232 0.13 -11.22 6.73
CA LEU A 232 -1.12 -11.95 6.48
C LEU A 232 -1.13 -13.35 7.10
N HIS A 233 0.03 -14.00 7.23
CA HIS A 233 0.15 -15.31 7.88
C HIS A 233 0.25 -15.21 9.41
N VAL A 234 1.09 -14.32 9.93
CA VAL A 234 1.36 -14.16 11.36
C VAL A 234 0.12 -13.65 12.10
N GLN A 235 -0.59 -12.69 11.51
CA GLN A 235 -1.79 -12.12 12.12
C GLN A 235 -3.03 -12.99 11.95
N PHE A 236 -2.97 -14.03 11.10
CA PHE A 236 -4.12 -14.86 10.75
C PHE A 236 -4.77 -15.53 11.96
N MET A 237 -3.97 -16.08 12.87
CA MET A 237 -4.52 -16.78 14.04
C MET A 237 -5.23 -15.82 15.00
N ASN A 238 -4.71 -14.60 15.16
CA ASN A 238 -5.38 -13.56 15.97
C ASN A 238 -6.71 -13.14 15.33
N PHE A 239 -6.71 -12.98 14.01
CA PHE A 239 -7.91 -12.66 13.23
C PHE A 239 -8.96 -13.76 13.30
N PHE A 240 -8.54 -15.03 13.18
CA PHE A 240 -9.41 -16.18 13.33
C PHE A 240 -10.13 -16.17 14.69
N VAL A 241 -9.40 -15.98 15.79
CA VAL A 241 -9.97 -15.94 17.14
C VAL A 241 -10.95 -14.76 17.29
N MET A 242 -10.63 -13.60 16.72
CA MET A 242 -11.52 -12.43 16.73
C MET A 242 -12.84 -12.72 16.03
N VAL A 243 -12.79 -13.16 14.77
CA VAL A 243 -14.00 -13.47 13.97
C VAL A 243 -14.80 -14.61 14.59
N GLN A 244 -14.13 -15.62 15.16
CA GLN A 244 -14.80 -16.69 15.89
C GLN A 244 -15.58 -16.14 17.10
N SER A 245 -14.98 -15.22 17.86
CA SER A 245 -15.65 -14.55 18.98
C SER A 245 -16.87 -13.77 18.49
N ASP A 246 -16.71 -12.97 17.43
CA ASP A 246 -17.81 -12.15 16.88
C ASP A 246 -18.99 -13.02 16.42
N ILE A 247 -18.72 -14.13 15.74
CA ILE A 247 -19.74 -15.09 15.30
C ILE A 247 -20.45 -15.74 16.51
N LEU A 248 -19.69 -16.11 17.56
CA LEU A 248 -20.27 -16.70 18.78
C LEU A 248 -21.14 -15.70 19.55
N GLU A 249 -20.71 -14.44 19.65
CA GLU A 249 -21.47 -13.37 20.28
C GLU A 249 -22.79 -13.11 19.53
N GLN A 250 -22.74 -13.03 18.21
CA GLN A 250 -23.95 -12.87 17.37
C GLN A 250 -24.93 -14.03 17.53
N LEU A 251 -24.43 -15.26 17.63
CA LEU A 251 -25.28 -16.42 17.92
C LEU A 251 -25.94 -16.33 19.29
N SER A 252 -25.18 -15.97 20.33
CA SER A 252 -25.74 -15.82 21.68
C SER A 252 -26.88 -14.78 21.74
N ALA A 253 -26.71 -13.64 21.06
CA ALA A 253 -27.71 -12.59 20.99
C ALA A 253 -28.98 -12.97 20.20
N TYR A 254 -28.91 -14.01 19.36
CA TYR A 254 -30.06 -14.50 18.59
C TYR A 254 -30.92 -15.50 19.38
N TYR A 255 -30.33 -16.22 20.34
CA TYR A 255 -30.99 -17.27 21.12
C TYR A 255 -31.48 -16.84 22.52
N ASP A 256 -31.08 -15.65 22.99
CA ASP A 256 -31.62 -14.98 24.18
C ASP A 256 -32.85 -14.10 23.87
#